data_AF-K2E194-F1
#
_entry.id   AF-K2E194-F1
#
_cell.length_a   1.000
_cell.length_b   1.000
_cell.length_c   1.000
_cell.angle_alpha   90.00
_cell.angle_beta   90.00
_cell.angle_gamma   90.00
#
_symmetry.space_group_name_H-M   'P 1'
#
loop_
_entity.id
_entity.type
_entity.pdbx_description
1 polymer ?
#
loop_
_entity_poly.entity_id
_entity_poly.type
_entity_poly.pdbx_seq_one_letter_code
_entity_poly.pdbx_strand_id
1 'polypeptide(L)'
;MEHRILLTQEEAFELSKELEIIGISFVKDEYTGEKRFRIDEAKKKHEKDYLTPVKGTTVRFSAKCKLGTIGGVWFEVKWTNNKVRFEIEFEGEVPEKYLSRPNIRGWEILK
;
A
#
# COMPACT_ATOMS: atom_id res chain seq x y z
N MET A 1 2.42 5.15 13.75
CA MET A 1 3.13 5.79 12.61
C MET A 1 3.18 4.74 11.52
N GLU A 2 2.68 5.03 10.32
CA GLU A 2 2.68 4.05 9.22
C GLU A 2 4.12 3.78 8.74
N HIS A 3 4.50 2.50 8.67
CA HIS A 3 5.76 2.05 8.09
C HIS A 3 5.49 1.12 6.91
N ARG A 4 5.85 1.56 5.71
CA ARG A 4 5.60 0.84 4.45
C ARG A 4 6.91 0.48 3.79
N ILE A 5 6.98 -0.75 3.28
CA ILE A 5 8.19 -1.33 2.70
C ILE A 5 7.88 -1.86 1.30
N LEU A 6 8.79 -1.58 0.37
CA LEU A 6 8.77 -2.19 -0.96
C LEU A 6 9.26 -3.64 -0.87
N LEU A 7 8.45 -4.58 -1.34
CA LEU A 7 8.80 -5.99 -1.39
C LEU A 7 9.33 -6.37 -2.78
N THR A 8 10.31 -7.27 -2.83
CA THR A 8 10.58 -8.05 -4.04
C THR A 8 9.43 -9.03 -4.30
N GLN A 9 9.38 -9.61 -5.50
CA GLN A 9 8.36 -10.62 -5.82
C GLN A 9 8.50 -11.86 -4.93
N GLU A 10 9.73 -12.28 -4.65
CA GLU A 10 10.03 -13.41 -3.76
C GLU A 10 9.63 -13.10 -2.32
N GLU A 11 9.98 -11.92 -1.80
CA GLU A 11 9.55 -11.49 -0.47
C GLU A 11 8.03 -11.46 -0.35
N ALA A 12 7.34 -10.94 -1.37
CA ALA A 12 5.88 -10.90 -1.41
C ALA A 12 5.26 -12.31 -1.44
N PHE A 13 5.85 -13.23 -2.20
CA PHE A 13 5.41 -14.61 -2.27
C PHE A 13 5.58 -15.33 -0.92
N GLU A 14 6.76 -15.29 -0.32
CA GLU A 14 7.01 -15.93 0.97
C GLU A 14 6.12 -15.35 2.06
N LEU A 15 6.03 -14.02 2.13
CA LEU A 15 5.19 -13.34 3.11
C LEU A 15 3.71 -13.69 2.94
N SER A 16 3.23 -13.86 1.70
CA SER A 16 1.83 -14.23 1.45
C SER A 16 1.42 -15.58 2.06
N LYS A 17 2.38 -16.48 2.34
CA LYS A 17 2.14 -17.76 3.01
C LYS A 17 1.96 -17.61 4.52
N GLU A 18 2.50 -16.53 5.10
CA GLU A 18 2.47 -16.26 6.54
C GLU A 18 1.29 -15.37 6.96
N LEU A 19 0.68 -14.66 6.01
CA LEU A 19 -0.37 -13.67 6.29
C LEU A 19 -1.76 -14.31 6.47
N GLU A 20 -2.44 -13.92 7.55
CA GLU A 20 -3.87 -14.19 7.75
C GLU A 20 -4.68 -13.04 7.15
N ILE A 21 -5.39 -13.28 6.04
CA ILE A 21 -6.20 -12.25 5.37
C ILE A 21 -7.52 -12.05 6.12
N ILE A 22 -7.77 -10.82 6.59
CA ILE A 22 -9.01 -10.41 7.26
C ILE A 22 -10.01 -9.80 6.27
N GLY A 23 -9.51 -9.05 5.28
CA GLY A 23 -10.35 -8.37 4.32
C GLY A 23 -9.55 -7.87 3.13
N ILE A 24 -10.23 -7.58 2.04
CA ILE A 24 -9.62 -7.11 0.80
C ILE A 24 -10.33 -5.84 0.31
N SER A 25 -9.61 -5.04 -0.47
CA SER A 25 -10.18 -3.87 -1.13
C SER A 25 -9.41 -3.52 -2.40
N PHE A 26 -10.13 -3.07 -3.41
CA PHE A 26 -9.59 -2.44 -4.61
C PHE A 26 -9.91 -0.94 -4.61
N VAL A 27 -8.89 -0.14 -4.90
CA VAL A 27 -9.05 1.32 -5.02
C VAL A 27 -8.29 1.85 -6.22
N LYS A 28 -8.79 2.94 -6.78
CA LYS A 28 -8.07 3.77 -7.75
C LYS A 28 -7.81 5.12 -7.11
N ASP A 29 -6.54 5.48 -6.98
CA ASP A 29 -6.11 6.79 -6.46
C ASP A 29 -5.59 7.65 -7.62
N GLU A 30 -6.11 8.86 -7.73
CA GLU A 30 -5.59 9.93 -8.59
C GLU A 30 -4.96 11.02 -7.71
N TYR A 31 -3.72 11.37 -8.02
CA TYR A 31 -2.95 12.41 -7.34
C TYR A 31 -2.79 13.61 -8.27
N THR A 32 -3.20 14.79 -7.81
CA THR A 32 -3.13 16.04 -8.60
C THR A 32 -1.91 16.89 -8.28
N GLY A 33 -1.11 16.48 -7.29
CA GLY A 33 -0.03 17.25 -6.69
C GLY A 33 -0.46 17.99 -5.41
N GLU A 34 -1.76 18.26 -5.25
CA GLU A 34 -2.32 18.95 -4.09
C GLU A 34 -3.36 18.12 -3.36
N LYS A 35 -4.08 17.28 -4.11
CA LYS A 35 -5.18 16.46 -3.63
C LYS A 35 -5.01 15.02 -4.07
N ARG A 36 -5.62 14.13 -3.31
CA ARG A 36 -5.85 12.74 -3.71
C ARG A 36 -7.35 12.51 -3.86
N PHE A 37 -7.75 12.01 -5.02
CA PHE A 37 -9.08 11.47 -5.27
C PHE A 37 -9.03 9.95 -5.26
N ARG A 38 -9.78 9.32 -4.37
CA ARG A 38 -9.90 7.87 -4.27
C ARG A 38 -11.25 7.42 -4.79
N ILE A 39 -11.26 6.44 -5.68
CA ILE A 39 -12.45 5.70 -6.08
C ILE A 39 -12.37 4.33 -5.43
N ASP A 40 -13.34 3.99 -4.59
CA ASP A 40 -13.45 2.69 -3.96
C ASP A 40 -14.24 1.68 -4.81
N GLU A 41 -14.40 0.45 -4.29
CA GLU A 41 -15.16 -0.62 -4.95
C GLU A 41 -16.63 -0.29 -5.18
N ALA A 42 -17.21 0.54 -4.30
CA ALA A 42 -18.58 1.04 -4.45
C ALA A 42 -18.67 2.21 -5.44
N LYS A 43 -17.57 2.51 -6.16
CA LYS A 43 -17.40 3.65 -7.07
C LYS A 43 -17.63 5.00 -6.39
N LYS A 44 -17.56 5.07 -5.06
CA LYS A 44 -17.64 6.33 -4.33
C LYS A 44 -16.32 7.05 -4.46
N LYS A 45 -16.42 8.35 -4.73
CA LYS A 45 -15.27 9.25 -4.84
C LYS A 45 -15.04 9.92 -3.49
N HIS A 46 -13.84 9.77 -2.95
CA HIS A 46 -13.39 10.40 -1.72
C HIS A 46 -12.29 11.38 -2.04
N GLU A 47 -12.40 12.60 -1.52
CA GLU A 47 -11.41 13.65 -1.70
C GLU A 47 -10.65 13.89 -0.40
N LYS A 48 -9.34 14.09 -0.50
CA LYS A 48 -8.48 14.44 0.63
C LYS A 48 -7.39 15.39 0.17
N ASP A 49 -7.21 16.48 0.91
CA ASP A 49 -6.03 17.35 0.76
C ASP A 49 -4.77 16.56 1.11
N TYR A 50 -3.88 16.43 0.13
CA TYR A 50 -2.73 15.54 0.20
C TYR A 50 -1.67 15.98 -0.81
N LEU A 51 -0.80 16.90 -0.36
CA LEU A 51 0.26 17.45 -1.18
C LEU A 51 1.27 16.36 -1.55
N THR A 52 1.49 16.17 -2.85
CA THR A 52 2.46 15.21 -3.40
C THR A 52 3.33 15.88 -4.47
N PRO A 53 4.62 15.55 -4.56
CA PRO A 53 5.49 16.10 -5.61
C PRO A 53 5.22 15.49 -7.00
N VAL A 54 4.26 14.56 -7.09
CA VAL A 54 3.91 13.81 -8.30
C VAL A 54 2.44 14.01 -8.63
N LYS A 55 2.11 13.84 -9.92
CA LYS A 55 0.75 13.71 -10.42
C LYS A 55 0.61 12.36 -11.13
N GLY A 56 -0.57 11.76 -11.08
CA GLY A 56 -0.84 10.53 -11.80
C GLY A 56 -1.88 9.65 -11.14
N THR A 57 -2.11 8.49 -11.74
CA THR A 57 -3.10 7.51 -11.28
C THR A 57 -2.42 6.20 -10.92
N THR A 58 -2.82 5.62 -9.80
CA THR A 58 -2.47 4.25 -9.42
C THR A 58 -3.73 3.48 -9.11
N VAL A 59 -3.71 2.19 -9.43
CA VAL A 59 -4.71 1.23 -8.98
C VAL A 59 -4.04 0.32 -7.96
N ARG A 60 -4.80 -0.10 -6.96
CA ARG A 60 -4.29 -0.86 -5.83
C ARG A 60 -5.25 -1.95 -5.43
N PHE A 61 -4.71 -3.15 -5.24
CA PHE A 61 -5.28 -4.17 -4.39
C PHE A 61 -4.64 -4.05 -2.99
N SER A 62 -5.46 -4.11 -1.95
CA SER A 62 -5.01 -4.05 -0.55
C SER A 62 -5.68 -5.17 0.23
N ALA A 63 -4.89 -6.07 0.81
CA ALA A 63 -5.36 -7.06 1.77
C ALA A 63 -5.02 -6.57 3.18
N LYS A 64 -6.04 -6.41 4.02
CA LYS A 64 -5.87 -6.22 5.46
C LYS A 64 -5.57 -7.57 6.07
N CYS A 65 -4.45 -7.68 6.76
CA CYS A 65 -3.92 -8.95 7.25
C CYS A 65 -3.52 -8.87 8.73
N LYS A 66 -3.24 -10.05 9.30
CA LYS A 66 -2.33 -10.19 10.44
C LYS A 66 -1.07 -10.94 10.02
N LEU A 67 0.02 -10.68 10.71
CA LEU A 67 1.26 -11.45 10.64
C LEU A 67 1.57 -12.01 12.03
N GLY A 68 1.19 -13.28 12.26
CA GLY A 68 1.18 -13.85 13.61
C GLY A 68 0.23 -13.06 14.54
N THR A 69 0.76 -12.52 15.63
CA THR A 69 -0.01 -11.67 16.57
C THR A 69 -0.10 -10.20 16.16
N ILE A 70 0.63 -9.80 15.11
CA ILE A 70 0.71 -8.40 14.67
C ILE A 70 -0.48 -8.08 13.77
N GLY A 71 -1.35 -7.18 14.25
CA GLY A 71 -2.46 -6.64 13.48
C GLY A 71 -2.11 -5.31 12.79
N GLY A 72 -3.06 -4.74 12.05
CA GLY A 72 -2.85 -3.47 11.34
C GLY A 72 -1.83 -3.60 10.20
N VAL A 73 -1.76 -4.78 9.58
CA VAL A 73 -0.88 -5.08 8.46
C VAL A 73 -1.68 -4.95 7.16
N TRP A 74 -1.10 -4.30 6.17
CA TRP A 74 -1.65 -4.23 4.82
C TRP A 74 -0.66 -4.79 3.82
N PHE A 75 -1.06 -5.83 3.11
CA PHE A 75 -0.32 -6.36 1.98
C PHE A 75 -0.92 -5.81 0.69
N GLU A 76 -0.15 -5.03 -0.04
CA GLU A 76 -0.64 -4.25 -1.17
C GLU A 76 0.06 -4.62 -2.47
N VAL A 77 -0.71 -4.68 -3.55
CA VAL A 77 -0.19 -4.67 -4.92
C VAL A 77 -0.65 -3.38 -5.57
N LYS A 78 0.30 -2.56 -6.00
CA LYS A 78 0.01 -1.29 -6.70
C LYS A 78 0.50 -1.37 -8.12
N TRP A 79 -0.27 -0.80 -9.02
CA TRP A 79 0.12 -0.68 -10.41
C TRP A 79 -0.28 0.65 -11.02
N THR A 80 0.44 0.97 -12.08
CA THR A 80 0.17 2.05 -13.04
C THR A 80 0.19 1.41 -14.43
N ASN A 81 0.15 2.20 -15.49
CA ASN A 81 0.26 1.66 -16.85
C ASN A 81 1.61 0.95 -17.11
N ASN A 82 2.68 1.37 -16.42
CA ASN A 82 4.05 0.95 -16.75
C ASN A 82 4.82 0.30 -15.59
N LYS A 83 4.23 0.26 -14.39
CA LYS A 83 4.90 -0.20 -13.16
C LYS A 83 3.95 -1.03 -12.33
N VAL A 84 4.48 -2.08 -11.71
CA VAL A 84 3.80 -2.92 -10.71
C VAL A 84 4.75 -3.07 -9.52
N ARG A 85 4.24 -2.98 -8.30
CA ARG A 85 5.03 -3.23 -7.10
C ARG A 85 4.22 -3.84 -5.97
N PHE A 86 4.89 -4.64 -5.15
CA PHE A 86 4.38 -5.23 -3.93
C PHE A 86 4.85 -4.42 -2.73
N GLU A 87 3.99 -4.26 -1.74
CA GLU A 87 4.30 -3.54 -0.52
C GLU A 87 3.69 -4.24 0.69
N ILE A 88 4.34 -4.08 1.83
CA ILE A 88 3.70 -4.30 3.13
C ILE A 88 3.72 -3.01 3.93
N GLU A 89 2.62 -2.72 4.61
CA GLU A 89 2.46 -1.58 5.49
C GLU A 89 2.02 -2.04 6.87
N PHE A 90 2.63 -1.45 7.89
CA PHE A 90 2.35 -1.66 9.29
C PHE A 90 1.84 -0.34 9.89
N GLU A 91 0.61 -0.34 10.40
CA GLU A 91 0.01 0.83 11.06
C GLU A 91 0.41 0.96 12.55
N GLY A 92 1.04 -0.07 13.11
CA GLY A 92 1.43 -0.16 14.52
C GLY A 92 2.81 -0.79 14.70
N GLU A 93 2.83 -2.01 15.24
CA GLU A 93 4.07 -2.76 15.48
C GLU A 93 4.72 -3.16 14.14
N VAL A 94 6.01 -2.86 14.01
CA VAL A 94 6.83 -3.22 12.85
C VAL A 94 7.80 -4.32 13.29
N PRO A 95 7.77 -5.51 12.68
CA PRO A 95 8.73 -6.57 12.99
C PRO A 95 10.18 -6.10 12.86
N GLU A 96 11.07 -6.60 13.72
CA GLU A 96 12.48 -6.17 13.73
C GLU A 96 13.18 -6.31 12.37
N LYS A 97 12.88 -7.39 11.63
CA LYS A 97 13.40 -7.64 10.26
C LYS A 97 13.10 -6.52 9.26
N TYR A 98 12.09 -5.70 9.56
CA TYR A 98 11.60 -4.62 8.72
C TYR A 98 12.00 -3.23 9.23
N LEU A 99 12.44 -3.07 10.48
CA LEU A 99 12.78 -1.78 11.08
C LEU A 99 13.97 -1.08 10.38
N SER A 100 14.92 -1.85 9.87
CA SER A 100 16.09 -1.32 9.15
C SER A 100 15.78 -0.91 7.71
N ARG A 101 14.58 -1.24 7.21
CA ARG A 101 14.20 -0.96 5.83
C ARG A 101 13.65 0.46 5.67
N PRO A 102 13.89 1.10 4.52
CA PRO A 102 13.42 2.45 4.28
C PRO A 102 11.89 2.48 4.21
N ASN A 103 11.28 3.38 4.99
CA ASN A 103 9.86 3.66 4.92
C ASN A 103 9.52 4.45 3.66
N ILE A 104 8.74 3.86 2.75
CA ILE A 104 8.38 4.45 1.47
C ILE A 104 6.99 5.10 1.48
N ARG A 105 6.77 6.08 0.61
CA ARG A 105 5.44 6.67 0.42
C ARG A 105 4.65 5.92 -0.65
N GLY A 106 3.33 5.80 -0.46
CA GLY A 106 2.46 5.06 -1.36
C GLY A 106 2.37 5.67 -2.76
N TRP A 107 2.59 6.98 -2.89
CA TRP A 107 2.59 7.69 -4.17
C TRP A 107 3.92 7.56 -4.95
N GLU A 108 4.98 7.00 -4.36
CA GLU A 108 6.29 6.90 -5.03
C GLU A 108 6.30 5.99 -6.25
N ILE A 109 5.27 5.16 -6.47
CA ILE A 109 5.14 4.37 -7.71
C ILE A 109 5.02 5.27 -8.96
N LEU A 110 4.61 6.53 -8.76
CA LEU A 110 4.40 7.51 -9.82
C LEU A 110 5.67 8.29 -10.20
N LYS A 111 6.75 8.21 -9.41
CA LYS A 111 8.09 8.66 -9.82
C LYS A 111 8.67 7.60 -10.75
#